data_AF-A0A1Y4C576-F1
#
_entry.id   AF-A0A1Y4C576-F1
#
_cell.length_a   1.000
_cell.length_b   1.000
_cell.length_c   1.000
_cell.angle_alpha   90.00
_cell.angle_beta   90.00
_cell.angle_gamma   90.00
#
_symmetry.space_group_name_H-M   'P 1'
#
loop_
_entity.id
_entity.type
_entity.pdbx_description
1 polymer ?
#
loop_
_entity_poly.entity_id
_entity_poly.type
_entity_poly.pdbx_seq_one_letter_code
_entity_poly.pdbx_strand_id
1 'polypeptide(L)'
;MSERAPLTPEERALPYAKFYDLPITPIPAEKLAVLEGGPIDPALALKIEDRNDLFLPGDLPCEIGYCVMPNGTGFLANRTFMPGVTPEMFEWWFAWHSLEDLRYRIWDPEDHFYARQQNREKTLDQSLPMRERTWGTQHVVLEDVGGGPDPLILEFRYPSELGYDESKVGTKACAAMMCANGHGPVPGQGIAAIMTHFIREAEWGVVLRSRFWIGYGLVDGRLVKLVPDGVSVPLEAVRGLFAHNLKEFGHLAAILPQVYEENKDNW
;
A
#
# COMPACT_ATOMS: atom_id res chain seq x y z
N MET A 1 -17.50 12.49 -1.16
CA MET A 1 -17.28 11.06 -1.42
C MET A 1 -17.42 10.88 -2.92
N SER A 2 -16.40 10.31 -3.55
CA SER A 2 -16.44 9.93 -4.97
C SER A 2 -17.63 8.98 -5.19
N GLU A 3 -18.39 9.18 -6.26
CA GLU A 3 -19.54 8.33 -6.59
C GLU A 3 -19.02 7.05 -7.26
N ARG A 4 -19.34 5.89 -6.67
CA ARG A 4 -18.90 4.58 -7.18
C ARG A 4 -19.40 4.37 -8.60
N ALA A 5 -18.48 4.15 -9.54
CA ALA A 5 -18.86 3.86 -10.92
C ALA A 5 -19.69 2.57 -11.00
N PRO A 6 -20.84 2.56 -11.70
CA PRO A 6 -21.65 1.35 -11.83
C PRO A 6 -20.87 0.26 -12.56
N LEU A 7 -21.04 -0.99 -12.13
CA LEU A 7 -20.46 -2.15 -12.82
C LEU A 7 -21.15 -2.39 -14.16
N THR A 8 -20.38 -2.78 -15.18
CA THR A 8 -20.94 -3.26 -16.45
C THR A 8 -21.62 -4.63 -16.29
N PRO A 9 -22.46 -5.08 -17.24
CA PRO A 9 -23.03 -6.43 -17.20
C PRO A 9 -21.97 -7.54 -17.13
N GLU A 10 -20.83 -7.36 -17.82
CA GLU A 10 -19.70 -8.30 -17.80
C GLU A 10 -19.04 -8.32 -16.41
N GLU A 11 -18.79 -7.15 -15.83
CA GLU A 11 -18.26 -7.03 -14.48
C GLU A 11 -19.20 -7.65 -13.44
N ARG A 12 -20.51 -7.45 -13.59
CA ARG A 12 -21.55 -8.03 -12.72
C ARG A 12 -21.58 -9.55 -12.74
N ALA A 13 -21.15 -10.17 -13.83
CA ALA A 13 -21.11 -11.63 -13.96
C ALA A 13 -19.89 -12.26 -13.27
N LEU A 14 -18.89 -11.47 -12.86
CA LEU A 14 -17.69 -11.97 -12.20
C LEU A 14 -18.00 -12.44 -10.77
N PRO A 15 -17.37 -13.54 -10.30
CA PRO A 15 -17.70 -14.14 -8.99
C PRO A 15 -17.43 -13.21 -7.80
N TYR A 16 -16.50 -12.27 -7.95
CA TYR A 16 -16.11 -11.29 -6.94
C TYR A 16 -16.85 -9.94 -7.07
N ALA A 17 -17.79 -9.79 -8.01
CA ALA A 17 -18.53 -8.55 -8.21
C ALA A 17 -19.32 -8.12 -6.96
N LYS A 18 -19.81 -9.09 -6.18
CA LYS A 18 -20.55 -8.85 -4.93
C LYS A 18 -19.75 -8.06 -3.88
N PHE A 19 -18.41 -8.14 -3.90
CA PHE A 19 -17.58 -7.39 -2.97
C PHE A 19 -17.59 -5.88 -3.29
N TYR A 20 -17.81 -5.50 -4.55
CA TYR A 20 -17.92 -4.09 -4.95
C TYR A 20 -19.16 -3.39 -4.37
N ASP A 21 -20.24 -4.14 -4.15
CA ASP A 21 -21.49 -3.62 -3.59
C ASP A 21 -21.44 -3.47 -2.06
N LEU A 22 -20.42 -4.03 -1.40
CA LEU A 22 -20.28 -3.90 0.05
C LEU A 22 -20.06 -2.43 0.43
N PRO A 23 -20.69 -1.93 1.51
CA PRO A 23 -20.35 -0.61 2.02
C PRO A 23 -18.86 -0.57 2.38
N ILE A 24 -18.21 0.57 2.14
CA ILE A 24 -16.81 0.75 2.53
C ILE A 24 -16.72 0.59 4.05
N THR A 25 -15.70 -0.11 4.52
CA THR A 25 -15.49 -0.30 5.96
C THR A 25 -15.20 1.08 6.57
N PRO A 26 -15.97 1.55 7.56
CA PRO A 26 -15.71 2.85 8.17
C PRO A 26 -14.31 2.91 8.79
N ILE A 27 -13.62 4.04 8.61
CA ILE A 27 -12.36 4.28 9.31
C ILE A 27 -12.66 4.34 10.82
N PRO A 28 -11.92 3.58 11.67
CA PRO A 28 -12.11 3.62 13.11
C PRO A 28 -11.99 5.05 13.68
N ALA A 29 -12.82 5.37 14.67
CA ALA A 29 -12.93 6.73 15.22
C ALA A 29 -11.60 7.25 15.79
N GLU A 30 -10.80 6.37 16.40
CA GLU A 30 -9.48 6.70 16.92
C GLU A 30 -8.48 7.06 15.81
N LYS A 31 -8.61 6.46 14.62
CA LYS A 31 -7.77 6.79 13.45
C LYS A 31 -8.24 8.07 12.78
N LEU A 32 -9.55 8.31 12.72
CA LEU A 32 -10.11 9.59 12.28
C LEU A 32 -9.65 10.74 13.18
N ALA A 33 -9.63 10.54 14.50
CA ALA A 33 -9.11 11.54 15.44
C ALA A 33 -7.62 11.87 15.18
N VAL A 34 -6.79 10.90 14.79
CA VAL A 34 -5.40 11.16 14.37
C VAL A 34 -5.35 11.96 13.06
N LEU A 35 -6.18 11.62 12.08
CA LEU A 35 -6.26 12.35 10.81
C LEU A 35 -6.72 13.81 11.00
N GLU A 36 -7.67 14.05 11.90
CA GLU A 36 -8.23 15.36 12.21
C GLU A 36 -7.35 16.18 13.16
N GLY A 37 -6.53 15.51 13.99
CA GLY A 37 -5.62 16.12 14.95
C GLY A 37 -4.43 16.85 14.31
N GLY A 38 -4.22 16.70 13.00
CA GLY A 38 -3.13 17.33 12.27
C GLY A 38 -1.84 16.49 12.24
N PRO A 39 -0.74 17.06 11.70
CA PRO A 39 0.50 16.32 11.55
C PRO A 39 1.13 15.99 12.91
N ILE A 40 1.76 14.82 13.00
CA ILE A 40 2.57 14.41 14.16
C ILE A 40 3.85 15.25 14.26
N ASP A 41 4.50 15.21 15.43
CA ASP A 41 5.87 15.70 15.56
C ASP A 41 6.81 14.88 14.64
N PRO A 42 7.51 15.52 13.67
CA PRO A 42 8.42 14.82 12.77
C PRO A 42 9.58 14.09 13.49
N ALA A 43 9.87 14.39 14.74
CA ALA A 43 10.84 13.64 15.53
C ALA A 43 10.38 12.20 15.86
N LEU A 44 9.08 11.93 15.78
CA LEU A 44 8.49 10.60 15.98
C LEU A 44 8.43 9.76 14.70
N ALA A 45 8.62 10.41 13.54
CA ALA A 45 8.55 9.75 12.24
C ALA A 45 9.78 8.87 11.99
N LEU A 46 9.55 7.69 11.42
CA LEU A 46 10.61 6.78 11.03
C LEU A 46 11.30 7.34 9.79
N LYS A 47 12.59 7.69 9.90
CA LYS A 47 13.37 8.13 8.74
C LYS A 47 13.61 6.97 7.79
N ILE A 48 13.73 7.25 6.50
CA ILE A 48 13.91 6.20 5.49
C ILE A 48 15.27 5.50 5.64
N GLU A 49 16.26 6.22 6.15
CA GLU A 49 17.59 5.69 6.46
C GLU A 49 17.51 4.61 7.55
N ASP A 50 16.56 4.77 8.48
CA ASP A 50 16.32 3.90 9.64
C ASP A 50 15.22 2.84 9.36
N ARG A 51 14.79 2.67 8.11
CA ARG A 51 13.67 1.76 7.72
C ARG A 51 13.78 0.33 8.25
N ASN A 52 15.00 -0.18 8.49
CA ASN A 52 15.22 -1.51 9.07
C ASN A 52 14.75 -1.61 10.53
N ASP A 53 14.47 -0.50 11.20
CA ASP A 53 13.86 -0.49 12.53
C ASP A 53 12.43 -1.05 12.51
N LEU A 54 11.79 -1.15 11.33
CA LEU A 54 10.55 -1.92 11.17
C LEU A 54 10.71 -3.39 11.58
N PHE A 55 11.92 -3.95 11.62
CA PHE A 55 12.18 -5.31 12.10
C PHE A 55 12.38 -5.39 13.62
N LEU A 56 12.54 -4.27 14.34
CA LEU A 56 12.72 -4.27 15.80
C LEU A 56 11.45 -4.76 16.51
N PRO A 57 11.56 -5.54 17.60
CA PRO A 57 10.39 -5.99 18.34
C PRO A 57 9.57 -4.82 18.88
N GLY A 58 8.26 -5.01 19.01
CA GLY A 58 7.35 -3.98 19.51
C GLY A 58 6.96 -2.94 18.46
N ASP A 59 6.31 -1.88 18.94
CA ASP A 59 5.87 -0.74 18.14
C ASP A 59 6.96 0.35 18.11
N LEU A 60 7.03 1.08 17.01
CA LEU A 60 7.88 2.26 16.86
C LEU A 60 7.19 3.50 17.47
N PRO A 61 7.91 4.62 17.68
CA PRO A 61 7.34 5.84 18.27
C PRO A 61 6.08 6.35 17.56
N CYS A 62 5.97 6.15 16.25
CA CYS A 62 4.75 6.42 15.48
C CYS A 62 4.33 5.19 14.66
N GLU A 63 3.17 4.62 14.99
CA GLU A 63 2.51 3.58 14.21
C GLU A 63 1.34 4.08 13.36
N ILE A 64 0.76 5.23 13.73
CA ILE A 64 -0.38 5.84 13.03
C ILE A 64 -0.17 7.36 13.06
N GLY A 65 -0.04 7.99 11.90
CA GLY A 65 0.14 9.43 11.79
C GLY A 65 0.85 9.85 10.51
N TYR A 66 0.93 11.17 10.28
CA TYR A 66 1.53 11.75 9.08
C TYR A 66 2.19 13.09 9.39
N CYS A 67 3.21 13.49 8.63
CA CYS A 67 3.85 14.80 8.77
C CYS A 67 4.67 15.19 7.53
N VAL A 68 5.10 16.44 7.47
CA VAL A 68 6.23 16.87 6.63
C VAL A 68 7.49 16.89 7.49
N MET A 69 8.52 16.19 7.04
CA MET A 69 9.82 16.07 7.69
C MET A 69 10.63 17.37 7.57
N PRO A 70 11.64 17.62 8.44
CA PRO A 70 12.45 18.84 8.39
C PRO A 70 13.21 19.05 7.08
N ASN A 71 13.48 17.98 6.32
CA ASN A 71 14.11 18.04 5.00
C ASN A 71 13.10 18.26 3.85
N GLY A 72 11.83 18.54 4.16
CA GLY A 72 10.76 18.81 3.21
C GLY A 72 10.09 17.58 2.60
N THR A 73 10.51 16.36 2.96
CA THR A 73 9.84 15.12 2.53
C THR A 73 8.58 14.87 3.33
N GLY A 74 7.65 14.07 2.81
CA GLY A 74 6.47 13.64 3.56
C GLY A 74 6.67 12.28 4.20
N PHE A 75 5.96 12.03 5.29
CA PHE A 75 5.93 10.74 5.96
C PHE A 75 4.50 10.41 6.36
N LEU A 76 4.13 9.13 6.22
CA LEU A 76 2.98 8.57 6.92
C LEU A 76 3.25 7.17 7.44
N ALA A 77 2.57 6.82 8.52
CA ALA A 77 2.51 5.50 9.12
C ALA A 77 1.06 5.11 9.35
N ASN A 78 0.73 3.85 9.08
CA ASN A 78 -0.57 3.27 9.42
C ASN A 78 -0.37 1.84 9.91
N ARG A 79 -0.97 1.53 11.07
CA ARG A 79 -1.03 0.20 11.65
C ARG A 79 -2.46 -0.31 11.59
N THR A 80 -2.68 -1.43 10.92
CA THR A 80 -4.00 -2.03 10.73
C THR A 80 -3.94 -3.49 11.16
N PHE A 81 -4.77 -3.84 12.15
CA PHE A 81 -5.01 -5.24 12.48
C PHE A 81 -5.97 -5.82 11.45
N MET A 82 -5.63 -6.98 10.89
CA MET A 82 -6.39 -7.67 9.85
C MET A 82 -6.82 -9.04 10.41
N PRO A 83 -8.01 -9.13 11.02
CA PRO A 83 -8.48 -10.36 11.65
C PRO A 83 -8.72 -11.45 10.59
N GLY A 84 -8.30 -12.67 10.88
CA GLY A 84 -8.46 -13.84 9.99
C GLY A 84 -7.56 -13.83 8.75
N VAL A 85 -6.80 -12.75 8.50
CA VAL A 85 -5.86 -12.67 7.39
C VAL A 85 -4.55 -13.38 7.76
N THR A 86 -3.98 -14.13 6.82
CA THR A 86 -2.65 -14.74 6.93
C THR A 86 -1.63 -13.99 6.05
N PRO A 87 -0.32 -14.14 6.29
CA PRO A 87 0.71 -13.58 5.42
C PRO A 87 0.54 -14.01 3.95
N GLU A 88 0.17 -15.28 3.71
CA GLU A 88 -0.08 -15.81 2.36
C GLU A 88 -1.25 -15.10 1.67
N MET A 89 -2.36 -14.85 2.38
CA MET A 89 -3.50 -14.11 1.80
C MET A 89 -3.08 -12.71 1.35
N PHE A 90 -2.22 -12.05 2.13
CA PHE A 90 -1.71 -10.72 1.79
C PHE A 90 -0.76 -10.76 0.58
N GLU A 91 0.17 -11.72 0.53
CA GLU A 91 1.05 -11.89 -0.65
C GLU A 91 0.23 -12.21 -1.91
N TRP A 92 -0.75 -13.12 -1.80
CA TRP A 92 -1.66 -13.48 -2.87
C TRP A 92 -2.45 -12.28 -3.39
N TRP A 93 -2.97 -11.44 -2.49
CA TRP A 93 -3.75 -10.26 -2.87
C TRP A 93 -2.96 -9.36 -3.84
N PHE A 94 -1.70 -9.08 -3.53
CA PHE A 94 -0.81 -8.24 -4.34
C PHE A 94 -0.42 -8.87 -5.68
N ALA A 95 -0.52 -10.19 -5.83
CA ALA A 95 -0.39 -10.87 -7.13
C ALA A 95 -1.73 -10.87 -7.89
N TRP A 96 -2.85 -10.95 -7.19
CA TRP A 96 -4.17 -11.18 -7.78
C TRP A 96 -4.90 -9.92 -8.22
N HIS A 97 -4.82 -8.83 -7.44
CA HIS A 97 -5.67 -7.64 -7.60
C HIS A 97 -5.39 -6.85 -8.88
N SER A 98 -4.18 -6.98 -9.44
CA SER A 98 -3.71 -6.19 -10.58
C SER A 98 -3.88 -6.90 -11.93
N LEU A 99 -4.49 -8.09 -11.91
CA LEU A 99 -4.74 -8.90 -13.09
C LEU A 99 -6.02 -8.48 -13.82
N GLU A 100 -7.00 -7.90 -13.11
CA GLU A 100 -8.27 -7.42 -13.64
C GLU A 100 -8.73 -6.16 -12.88
N ASP A 101 -9.21 -5.14 -13.60
CA ASP A 101 -9.51 -3.82 -13.03
C ASP A 101 -10.53 -3.89 -11.85
N LEU A 102 -11.58 -4.72 -11.97
CA LEU A 102 -12.58 -4.87 -10.90
C LEU A 102 -11.98 -5.41 -9.60
N ARG A 103 -10.93 -6.24 -9.66
CA ARG A 103 -10.27 -6.76 -8.46
C ARG A 103 -9.57 -5.65 -7.68
N TYR A 104 -9.03 -4.64 -8.37
CA TYR A 104 -8.50 -3.45 -7.71
C TYR A 104 -9.62 -2.58 -7.11
N ARG A 105 -10.72 -2.45 -7.86
CA ARG A 105 -11.88 -1.64 -7.46
C ARG A 105 -12.61 -2.16 -6.24
N ILE A 106 -12.63 -3.48 -5.96
CA ILE A 106 -13.26 -3.99 -4.73
C ILE A 106 -12.47 -3.62 -3.46
N TRP A 107 -11.20 -3.24 -3.59
CA TRP A 107 -10.36 -2.81 -2.47
C TRP A 107 -10.78 -1.44 -1.94
N ASP A 108 -11.00 -0.50 -2.86
CA ASP A 108 -11.55 0.80 -2.55
C ASP A 108 -12.50 1.24 -3.67
N PRO A 109 -13.80 0.92 -3.56
CA PRO A 109 -14.77 1.19 -4.62
C PRO A 109 -14.96 2.67 -4.97
N GLU A 110 -14.47 3.57 -4.12
CA GLU A 110 -14.61 5.02 -4.23
C GLU A 110 -13.37 5.66 -4.86
N ASP A 111 -12.18 5.13 -4.58
CA ASP A 111 -10.91 5.77 -4.98
C ASP A 111 -10.17 5.00 -6.08
N HIS A 112 -10.40 3.68 -6.25
CA HIS A 112 -9.68 2.86 -7.22
C HIS A 112 -10.40 2.77 -8.56
N PHE A 113 -9.64 2.98 -9.64
CA PHE A 113 -10.14 2.82 -11.02
C PHE A 113 -9.56 1.57 -11.68
N TYR A 114 -8.23 1.43 -11.68
CA TYR A 114 -7.54 0.23 -12.16
C TYR A 114 -6.14 0.12 -11.58
N ALA A 115 -5.64 -1.12 -11.50
CA ALA A 115 -4.23 -1.44 -11.35
C ALA A 115 -3.89 -2.55 -12.33
N ARG A 116 -2.94 -2.30 -13.23
CA ARG A 116 -2.62 -3.22 -14.34
C ARG A 116 -1.17 -3.61 -14.26
N GLN A 117 -0.91 -4.85 -13.86
CA GLN A 117 0.45 -5.36 -13.82
C GLN A 117 1.04 -5.50 -15.23
N GLN A 118 2.36 -5.31 -15.36
CA GLN A 118 3.08 -5.29 -16.64
C GLN A 118 3.87 -6.58 -16.92
N ASN A 119 3.84 -7.56 -16.02
CA ASN A 119 4.62 -8.81 -16.05
C ASN A 119 3.73 -10.03 -15.76
N ARG A 120 2.70 -10.26 -16.60
CA ARG A 120 1.62 -11.23 -16.27
C ARG A 120 2.16 -12.63 -16.08
N GLU A 121 3.09 -13.00 -16.94
CA GLU A 121 3.73 -14.32 -16.93
C GLU A 121 4.41 -14.61 -15.57
N LYS A 122 5.14 -13.64 -15.02
CA LYS A 122 5.78 -13.77 -13.69
C LYS A 122 4.74 -13.86 -12.57
N THR A 123 3.70 -13.04 -12.65
CA THR A 123 2.62 -13.02 -11.65
C THR A 123 1.89 -14.38 -11.59
N LEU A 124 1.77 -15.07 -12.73
CA LEU A 124 1.12 -16.36 -12.85
C LEU A 124 2.07 -17.57 -12.73
N ASP A 125 3.37 -17.35 -12.54
CA ASP A 125 4.36 -18.42 -12.51
C ASP A 125 4.25 -19.23 -11.21
N GLN A 126 3.69 -20.44 -11.34
CA GLN A 126 3.47 -21.32 -10.20
C GLN A 126 4.75 -21.91 -9.60
N SER A 127 5.87 -21.81 -10.30
CA SER A 127 7.18 -22.27 -9.79
C SER A 127 7.79 -21.30 -8.78
N LEU A 128 7.31 -20.05 -8.73
CA LEU A 128 7.78 -19.03 -7.80
C LEU A 128 6.99 -19.05 -6.49
N PRO A 129 7.65 -18.81 -5.35
CA PRO A 129 6.98 -18.44 -4.10
C PRO A 129 6.06 -17.23 -4.30
N MET A 130 4.93 -17.17 -3.60
CA MET A 130 3.91 -16.14 -3.81
C MET A 130 4.48 -14.72 -3.78
N ARG A 131 5.26 -14.36 -2.76
CA ARG A 131 5.95 -13.05 -2.67
C ARG A 131 6.76 -12.68 -3.91
N GLU A 132 7.43 -13.65 -4.52
CA GLU A 132 8.35 -13.41 -5.64
C GLU A 132 7.59 -13.20 -6.95
N ARG A 133 6.29 -13.55 -7.02
CA ARG A 133 5.46 -13.31 -8.20
C ARG A 133 5.18 -11.83 -8.44
N THR A 134 5.18 -11.01 -7.38
CA THR A 134 4.98 -9.56 -7.47
C THR A 134 6.29 -8.77 -7.38
N TRP A 135 7.32 -9.26 -6.67
CA TRP A 135 8.60 -8.54 -6.57
C TRP A 135 9.27 -8.36 -7.93
N GLY A 136 9.83 -7.18 -8.20
CA GLY A 136 10.42 -6.85 -9.49
C GLY A 136 9.42 -6.73 -10.64
N THR A 137 8.13 -6.55 -10.33
CA THR A 137 7.09 -6.24 -11.32
C THR A 137 6.66 -4.78 -11.20
N GLN A 138 5.84 -4.33 -12.15
CA GLN A 138 5.31 -2.98 -12.17
C GLN A 138 3.80 -2.99 -12.36
N HIS A 139 3.09 -2.13 -11.63
CA HIS A 139 1.69 -1.84 -11.87
C HIS A 139 1.52 -0.42 -12.43
N VAL A 140 0.71 -0.27 -13.47
CA VAL A 140 0.17 1.01 -13.94
C VAL A 140 -1.19 1.20 -13.29
N VAL A 141 -1.34 2.26 -12.50
CA VAL A 141 -2.47 2.48 -11.59
C VAL A 141 -3.13 3.81 -11.89
N LEU A 142 -4.45 3.87 -11.68
CA LEU A 142 -5.20 5.12 -11.59
C LEU A 142 -6.07 5.06 -10.34
N GLU A 143 -5.86 6.03 -9.45
CA GLU A 143 -6.54 6.14 -8.16
C GLU A 143 -6.64 7.59 -7.70
N ASP A 144 -7.57 7.86 -6.79
CA ASP A 144 -7.73 9.15 -6.13
C ASP A 144 -7.26 9.07 -4.67
N VAL A 145 -6.10 9.68 -4.39
CA VAL A 145 -5.54 9.76 -3.03
C VAL A 145 -5.90 11.07 -2.31
N GLY A 146 -7.01 11.69 -2.70
CA GLY A 146 -7.58 12.90 -2.09
C GLY A 146 -7.46 14.17 -2.95
N GLY A 147 -6.78 14.10 -4.10
CA GLY A 147 -6.56 15.22 -5.02
C GLY A 147 -7.35 15.14 -6.33
N GLY A 148 -8.17 14.10 -6.51
CA GLY A 148 -8.71 13.68 -7.79
C GLY A 148 -7.92 12.49 -8.37
N PRO A 149 -8.46 11.81 -9.39
CA PRO A 149 -7.79 10.67 -10.02
C PRO A 149 -6.44 11.06 -10.62
N ASP A 150 -5.38 10.35 -10.22
CA ASP A 150 -4.00 10.61 -10.61
C ASP A 150 -3.37 9.31 -11.13
N PRO A 151 -2.77 9.30 -12.35
CA PRO A 151 -2.06 8.12 -12.81
C PRO A 151 -0.73 7.95 -12.06
N LEU A 152 -0.42 6.72 -11.69
CA LEU A 152 0.82 6.35 -11.02
C LEU A 152 1.37 5.03 -11.55
N ILE A 153 2.66 4.87 -11.33
CA ILE A 153 3.43 3.68 -11.59
C ILE A 153 3.95 3.21 -10.24
N LEU A 154 3.65 1.96 -9.89
CA LEU A 154 4.22 1.28 -8.72
C LEU A 154 5.20 0.23 -9.20
N GLU A 155 6.49 0.49 -9.02
CA GLU A 155 7.54 -0.48 -9.30
C GLU A 155 7.82 -1.28 -8.03
N PHE A 156 7.23 -2.48 -7.92
CA PHE A 156 7.51 -3.38 -6.81
C PHE A 156 8.95 -3.86 -6.88
N ARG A 157 9.67 -3.72 -5.77
CA ARG A 157 11.09 -4.05 -5.69
C ARG A 157 11.31 -5.23 -4.77
N TYR A 158 12.44 -5.91 -4.96
CA TYR A 158 12.94 -6.80 -3.92
C TYR A 158 13.27 -5.97 -2.67
N PRO A 159 12.97 -6.44 -1.45
CA PRO A 159 13.27 -5.71 -0.22
C PRO A 159 14.73 -5.22 -0.15
N SER A 160 15.67 -6.06 -0.60
CA SER A 160 17.10 -5.74 -0.65
C SER A 160 17.45 -4.53 -1.55
N GLU A 161 16.71 -4.31 -2.64
CA GLU A 161 16.93 -3.17 -3.55
C GLU A 161 16.51 -1.84 -2.93
N LEU A 162 15.52 -1.86 -2.02
CA LEU A 162 15.19 -0.72 -1.18
C LEU A 162 16.02 -0.71 0.11
N GLY A 163 16.99 -1.61 0.24
CA GLY A 163 17.95 -1.69 1.34
C GLY A 163 17.36 -2.15 2.66
N TYR A 164 16.33 -2.97 2.64
CA TYR A 164 15.92 -3.79 3.78
C TYR A 164 16.83 -5.02 3.92
N ASP A 165 16.96 -5.51 5.15
CA ASP A 165 17.52 -6.83 5.44
C ASP A 165 16.52 -7.93 5.00
N GLU A 166 16.61 -8.31 3.72
CA GLU A 166 15.71 -9.28 3.08
C GLU A 166 15.71 -10.65 3.79
N SER A 167 16.80 -11.01 4.48
CA SER A 167 16.91 -12.26 5.24
C SER A 167 15.87 -12.38 6.38
N LYS A 168 15.29 -11.26 6.80
CA LYS A 168 14.23 -11.21 7.81
C LYS A 168 12.82 -11.39 7.23
N VAL A 169 12.65 -11.33 5.91
CA VAL A 169 11.34 -11.44 5.25
C VAL A 169 10.93 -12.91 5.13
N GLY A 170 9.71 -13.23 5.56
CA GLY A 170 9.25 -14.61 5.76
C GLY A 170 9.66 -15.21 7.11
N THR A 171 10.14 -14.39 8.05
CA THR A 171 10.46 -14.83 9.42
C THR A 171 9.47 -14.24 10.42
N LYS A 172 9.59 -14.59 11.71
CA LYS A 172 8.80 -13.95 12.78
C LYS A 172 8.96 -12.44 12.86
N ALA A 173 10.09 -11.89 12.39
CA ALA A 173 10.31 -10.45 12.39
C ALA A 173 9.43 -9.73 11.37
N CYS A 174 9.20 -10.36 10.21
CA CYS A 174 8.43 -9.86 9.07
C CYS A 174 7.88 -11.05 8.29
N ALA A 175 6.59 -11.33 8.41
CA ALA A 175 6.00 -12.52 7.80
C ALA A 175 5.79 -12.36 6.29
N ALA A 176 5.49 -11.13 5.84
CA ALA A 176 5.41 -10.75 4.43
C ALA A 176 5.77 -9.26 4.26
N MET A 177 6.26 -8.88 3.08
CA MET A 177 6.60 -7.50 2.76
C MET A 177 6.29 -7.19 1.29
N MET A 178 5.61 -6.07 1.07
CA MET A 178 5.44 -5.46 -0.25
C MET A 178 6.04 -4.06 -0.20
N CYS A 179 7.03 -3.79 -1.04
CA CYS A 179 7.64 -2.46 -1.12
C CYS A 179 7.81 -2.03 -2.57
N ALA A 180 7.58 -0.75 -2.83
CA ALA A 180 7.61 -0.23 -4.18
C ALA A 180 8.21 1.18 -4.25
N ASN A 181 8.79 1.48 -5.40
CA ASN A 181 9.09 2.84 -5.84
C ASN A 181 7.86 3.35 -6.61
N GLY A 182 7.07 4.22 -5.98
CA GLY A 182 5.91 4.86 -6.58
C GLY A 182 6.27 6.20 -7.20
N HIS A 183 5.79 6.47 -8.41
CA HIS A 183 5.98 7.75 -9.09
C HIS A 183 4.90 7.97 -10.17
N GLY A 184 4.69 9.22 -10.60
CA GLY A 184 3.85 9.48 -11.77
C GLY A 184 4.50 9.03 -13.09
N PRO A 185 3.74 8.99 -14.20
CA PRO A 185 4.22 8.44 -15.48
C PRO A 185 5.44 9.15 -16.07
N VAL A 186 5.65 10.40 -15.69
CA VAL A 186 6.81 11.21 -16.07
C VAL A 186 7.32 12.02 -14.88
N PRO A 187 8.60 12.43 -14.85
CA PRO A 187 9.16 13.23 -13.76
C PRO A 187 8.34 14.50 -13.48
N GLY A 188 8.04 14.72 -12.19
CA GLY A 188 7.28 15.88 -11.73
C GLY A 188 5.75 15.73 -11.79
N GLN A 189 5.24 14.58 -12.26
CA GLN A 189 3.84 14.21 -12.11
C GLN A 189 3.66 13.18 -10.99
N GLY A 190 2.48 13.20 -10.38
CA GLY A 190 2.08 12.30 -9.32
C GLY A 190 2.87 12.43 -8.01
N ILE A 191 2.41 11.70 -7.00
CA ILE A 191 3.09 11.62 -5.71
C ILE A 191 4.23 10.59 -5.82
N ALA A 192 5.47 11.06 -5.88
CA ALA A 192 6.63 10.18 -5.76
C ALA A 192 6.81 9.73 -4.31
N ALA A 193 6.87 8.42 -4.06
CA ALA A 193 7.05 7.88 -2.71
C ALA A 193 7.70 6.49 -2.74
N ILE A 194 8.54 6.23 -1.74
CA ILE A 194 8.84 4.85 -1.37
C ILE A 194 7.73 4.35 -0.45
N MET A 195 7.09 3.27 -0.86
CA MET A 195 6.01 2.60 -0.14
C MET A 195 6.53 1.30 0.48
N THR A 196 6.10 0.99 1.70
CA THR A 196 6.33 -0.31 2.33
C THR A 196 5.12 -0.74 3.14
N HIS A 197 4.62 -1.93 2.83
CA HIS A 197 3.66 -2.68 3.63
C HIS A 197 4.38 -3.85 4.28
N PHE A 198 4.41 -3.83 5.61
CA PHE A 198 5.12 -4.79 6.44
C PHE A 198 4.12 -5.59 7.25
N ILE A 199 4.14 -6.93 7.14
CA ILE A 199 3.22 -7.81 7.84
C ILE A 199 3.92 -8.49 9.03
N ARG A 200 3.30 -8.44 10.20
CA ARG A 200 3.62 -9.31 11.34
C ARG A 200 2.44 -10.21 11.65
N GLU A 201 2.72 -11.46 11.97
CA GLU A 201 1.71 -12.33 12.55
C GLU A 201 1.28 -11.79 13.93
N ALA A 202 0.00 -11.95 14.22
CA ALA A 202 -0.61 -11.64 15.50
C ALA A 202 -1.59 -12.76 15.86
N GLU A 203 -2.02 -12.79 17.13
CA GLU A 203 -3.11 -13.69 17.50
C GLU A 203 -4.36 -13.35 16.66
N TRP A 204 -4.99 -14.37 16.08
CA TRP A 204 -6.19 -14.23 15.24
C TRP A 204 -6.04 -13.44 13.94
N GLY A 205 -4.83 -13.22 13.43
CA GLY A 205 -4.63 -12.60 12.12
C GLY A 205 -3.23 -12.03 11.92
N VAL A 206 -3.15 -10.87 11.26
CA VAL A 206 -1.90 -10.14 11.07
C VAL A 206 -2.03 -8.67 11.46
N VAL A 207 -0.91 -8.04 11.75
CA VAL A 207 -0.78 -6.58 11.83
C VAL A 207 -0.02 -6.11 10.60
N LEU A 208 -0.71 -5.33 9.76
CA LEU A 208 -0.12 -4.57 8.67
C LEU A 208 0.43 -3.25 9.21
N ARG A 209 1.68 -2.94 8.86
CA ARG A 209 2.35 -1.67 9.13
C ARG A 209 2.78 -1.06 7.81
N SER A 210 2.07 -0.02 7.39
CA SER A 210 2.38 0.75 6.20
C SER A 210 3.30 1.92 6.55
N ARG A 211 4.29 2.19 5.71
CA ARG A 211 5.13 3.39 5.74
C ARG A 211 5.24 3.95 4.33
N PHE A 212 5.09 5.26 4.20
CA PHE A 212 5.40 5.97 2.96
C PHE A 212 6.36 7.10 3.26
N TRP A 213 7.39 7.20 2.43
CA TRP A 213 8.35 8.31 2.42
C TRP A 213 8.18 9.07 1.12
N ILE A 214 7.35 10.12 1.19
CA ILE A 214 6.94 10.92 0.03
C ILE A 214 8.06 11.91 -0.29
N GLY A 215 8.39 12.04 -1.57
CA GLY A 215 9.53 12.83 -2.02
C GLY A 215 10.85 12.08 -2.01
N TYR A 216 10.83 10.76 -1.80
CA TYR A 216 11.93 9.85 -2.07
C TYR A 216 11.59 8.95 -3.27
N GLY A 217 12.62 8.44 -3.94
CA GLY A 217 12.47 7.46 -5.02
C GLY A 217 13.77 6.75 -5.35
N LEU A 218 13.70 5.78 -6.25
CA LEU A 218 14.87 5.13 -6.84
C LEU A 218 15.30 5.87 -8.11
N VAL A 219 16.56 6.31 -8.15
CA VAL A 219 17.22 6.84 -9.35
C VAL A 219 18.50 6.05 -9.56
N ASP A 220 18.64 5.40 -10.73
CA ASP A 220 19.77 4.52 -11.05
C ASP A 220 20.06 3.48 -9.95
N GLY A 221 19.01 2.84 -9.43
CA GLY A 221 19.08 1.83 -8.38
C GLY A 221 19.47 2.37 -7.00
N ARG A 222 19.54 3.69 -6.82
CA ARG A 222 19.87 4.33 -5.54
C ARG A 222 18.66 5.06 -4.99
N LEU A 223 18.42 4.84 -3.70
CA LEU A 223 17.42 5.57 -2.95
C LEU A 223 17.88 7.01 -2.74
N VAL A 224 17.11 7.98 -3.23
CA VAL A 224 17.46 9.41 -3.20
C VAL A 224 16.29 10.27 -2.77
N LYS A 225 16.59 11.41 -2.14
CA LYS A 225 15.63 12.49 -1.92
C LYS A 225 15.40 13.21 -3.25
N LEU A 226 14.15 13.23 -3.72
CA LEU A 226 13.73 13.89 -4.96
C LEU A 226 13.34 15.35 -4.74
N VAL A 227 12.89 15.68 -3.52
CA VAL A 227 12.51 17.05 -3.15
C VAL A 227 13.78 17.91 -3.07
N PRO A 228 13.89 19.03 -3.79
CA PRO A 228 15.04 19.93 -3.67
C PRO A 228 15.22 20.51 -2.26
N ASP A 229 16.43 20.95 -1.93
CA ASP A 229 16.67 21.62 -0.65
C ASP A 229 15.91 22.95 -0.57
N GLY A 230 15.32 23.22 0.60
CA GLY A 230 14.45 24.39 0.81
C GLY A 230 13.03 24.25 0.23
N VAL A 231 12.72 23.15 -0.47
CA VAL A 231 11.37 22.84 -0.96
C VAL A 231 10.74 21.80 -0.04
N SER A 232 9.41 21.84 0.12
CA SER A 232 8.65 20.86 0.88
C SER A 232 7.49 20.32 0.06
N VAL A 233 7.15 19.05 0.27
CA VAL A 233 5.93 18.47 -0.28
C VAL A 233 4.71 19.17 0.35
N PRO A 234 3.59 19.31 -0.38
CA PRO A 234 2.37 19.85 0.19
C PRO A 234 1.84 18.95 1.32
N LEU A 235 1.57 19.51 2.50
CA LEU A 235 1.02 18.76 3.63
C LEU A 235 -0.30 18.05 3.28
N GLU A 236 -1.14 18.70 2.46
CA GLU A 236 -2.42 18.11 2.03
C GLU A 236 -2.25 16.85 1.19
N ALA A 237 -1.16 16.74 0.41
CA ALA A 237 -0.86 15.51 -0.33
C ALA A 237 -0.49 14.36 0.61
N VAL A 238 0.31 14.65 1.65
CA VAL A 238 0.65 13.67 2.70
C VAL A 238 -0.60 13.24 3.47
N ARG A 239 -1.45 14.21 3.82
CA ARG A 239 -2.71 13.97 4.54
C ARG A 239 -3.70 13.15 3.71
N GLY A 240 -3.86 13.47 2.43
CA GLY A 240 -4.72 12.75 1.49
C GLY A 240 -4.31 11.29 1.37
N LEU A 241 -3.02 11.04 1.10
CA LEU A 241 -2.50 9.68 1.01
C LEU A 241 -2.64 8.92 2.34
N PHE A 242 -2.46 9.59 3.49
CA PHE A 242 -2.71 8.96 4.78
C PHE A 242 -4.18 8.57 4.95
N ALA A 243 -5.13 9.47 4.64
CA ALA A 243 -6.56 9.20 4.71
C ALA A 243 -6.97 8.03 3.79
N HIS A 244 -6.46 8.02 2.57
CA HIS A 244 -6.64 6.94 1.60
C HIS A 244 -6.13 5.60 2.18
N ASN A 245 -4.91 5.58 2.72
CA ASN A 245 -4.32 4.38 3.31
C ASN A 245 -5.09 3.85 4.53
N LEU A 246 -5.69 4.75 5.34
CA LEU A 246 -6.58 4.34 6.43
C LEU A 246 -7.83 3.61 5.91
N LYS A 247 -8.40 4.11 4.81
CA LYS A 247 -9.65 3.62 4.20
C LYS A 247 -9.43 2.28 3.51
N GLU A 248 -8.51 2.22 2.54
CA GLU A 248 -8.30 1.05 1.68
C GLU A 248 -7.93 -0.20 2.51
N PHE A 249 -7.03 -0.06 3.49
CA PHE A 249 -6.55 -1.21 4.26
C PHE A 249 -7.50 -1.59 5.39
N GLY A 250 -8.29 -0.64 5.88
CA GLY A 250 -9.44 -0.95 6.75
C GLY A 250 -10.48 -1.80 6.02
N HIS A 251 -10.74 -1.49 4.74
CA HIS A 251 -11.66 -2.28 3.92
C HIS A 251 -11.07 -3.64 3.52
N LEU A 252 -9.83 -3.68 3.06
CA LEU A 252 -9.15 -4.93 2.71
C LEU A 252 -9.11 -5.90 3.89
N ALA A 253 -8.83 -5.40 5.10
CA ALA A 253 -8.85 -6.21 6.31
C ALA A 253 -10.18 -6.94 6.54
N ALA A 254 -11.30 -6.33 6.13
CA ALA A 254 -12.63 -6.89 6.31
C ALA A 254 -12.99 -7.92 5.22
N ILE A 255 -12.55 -7.72 3.97
CA ILE A 255 -12.97 -8.55 2.83
C ILE A 255 -11.97 -9.66 2.47
N LEU A 256 -10.68 -9.45 2.74
CA LEU A 256 -9.60 -10.31 2.21
C LEU A 256 -9.76 -11.81 2.57
N PRO A 257 -10.10 -12.21 3.80
CA PRO A 257 -10.26 -13.64 4.11
C PRO A 257 -11.30 -14.33 3.22
N GLN A 258 -12.43 -13.67 2.98
CA GLN A 258 -13.51 -14.23 2.14
C GLN A 258 -13.17 -14.15 0.66
N VAL A 259 -12.58 -13.04 0.20
CA VAL A 259 -12.13 -12.90 -1.19
C VAL A 259 -11.11 -13.98 -1.54
N TYR A 260 -10.13 -14.22 -0.66
CA TYR A 260 -9.14 -15.28 -0.84
C TYR A 260 -9.79 -16.66 -0.88
N GLU A 261 -10.64 -17.02 0.09
CA GLU A 261 -11.26 -18.35 0.13
C GLU A 261 -12.07 -18.66 -1.13
N GLU A 262 -12.75 -17.66 -1.69
CA GLU A 262 -13.57 -17.83 -2.89
C GLU A 262 -12.79 -17.74 -4.21
N ASN A 263 -11.59 -17.15 -4.23
CA ASN A 263 -10.89 -16.80 -5.47
C ASN A 263 -9.40 -17.20 -5.54
N LYS A 264 -8.82 -17.84 -4.52
CA LYS A 264 -7.39 -18.21 -4.50
C LYS A 264 -6.92 -19.04 -5.70
N ASP A 265 -7.83 -19.79 -6.32
CA ASP A 265 -7.59 -20.62 -7.50
C ASP A 265 -8.06 -19.96 -8.83
N ASN A 266 -8.65 -18.76 -8.77
CA ASN A 266 -9.24 -18.03 -9.90
C ASN A 266 -8.31 -16.89 -10.37
N TRP A 267 -7.31 -17.23 -11.17
CA TRP A 267 -6.25 -16.32 -11.64
C TRP A 267 -6.63 -15.46 -12.84
#